data_AF-A0A843HZN4-F1
#
_entry.id   AF-A0A843HZN4-F1
#
_cell.length_a   1.000
_cell.length_b   1.000
_cell.length_c   1.000
_cell.angle_alpha   90.00
_cell.angle_beta   90.00
_cell.angle_gamma   90.00
#
_symmetry.space_group_name_H-M   'P 1'
#
loop_
_entity.id
_entity.type
_entity.pdbx_description
1 polymer ?
#
loop_
_entity_poly.entity_id
_entity_poly.type
_entity_poly.pdbx_seq_one_letter_code
_entity_poly.pdbx_strand_id
1 'polypeptide(L)'
;MLGIEYSIQHLVMYESISQALTTLATEIIDAIPSIILFVIIFLIGYVVSELVASVVQRVLGRLFVQSHIQLSASLVAGTLKALIILITLAIALSVLNLGPATIYITAIARYLPYLAGAILLLTLGITLINILVDYMGRQMALNEPFVGVILNILRFGLYATIITLAATLAIFYWVPFLSPYLFYDIIIGSIVLLFGFTIVDKALESVQKSDPNAGYIVTYGRFLLYTIFLFIAIAIIVQPFSTVLSIIQTLAWGLAIAFAILLIPLIYAMIKRMASELK
;
A
#
# COMPACT_ATOMS: atom_id res chain seq x y z
N MET A 1 41.10 -28.31 46.93
CA MET A 1 39.66 -28.02 46.83
C MET A 1 39.30 -27.33 45.52
N LEU A 2 40.04 -26.29 45.09
CA LEU A 2 39.83 -25.56 43.82
C LEU A 2 39.93 -26.38 42.51
N GLY A 3 40.69 -27.49 42.47
CA GLY A 3 40.85 -28.30 41.24
C GLY A 3 39.68 -29.25 40.92
N ILE A 4 38.83 -29.55 41.90
CA ILE A 4 37.72 -30.50 41.73
C ILE A 4 36.49 -29.76 41.18
N GLU A 5 36.20 -28.54 41.64
CA GLU A 5 35.11 -27.72 41.11
C GLU A 5 35.30 -27.34 39.63
N TYR A 6 36.55 -27.08 39.21
CA TYR A 6 36.85 -26.77 37.80
C TYR A 6 36.62 -27.97 36.86
N SER A 7 36.92 -29.20 37.31
CA SER A 7 36.63 -30.41 36.53
C SER A 7 35.13 -30.71 36.44
N ILE A 8 34.35 -30.42 37.49
CA ILE A 8 32.90 -30.64 37.48
C ILE A 8 32.19 -29.63 36.55
N GLN A 9 32.60 -28.36 36.52
CA GLN A 9 32.02 -27.39 35.57
C GLN A 9 32.28 -27.76 34.09
N HIS A 10 33.48 -28.27 33.77
CA HIS A 10 33.79 -28.70 32.41
C HIS A 10 33.04 -29.99 32.00
N LEU A 11 32.82 -30.92 32.92
CA LEU A 11 32.05 -32.15 32.66
C LEU A 11 30.55 -31.85 32.45
N VAL A 12 29.96 -30.95 33.25
CA VAL A 12 28.56 -30.53 33.09
C VAL A 12 28.34 -29.75 31.79
N MET A 13 29.33 -28.97 31.35
CA MET A 13 29.29 -28.27 30.05
C MET A 13 29.43 -29.23 28.85
N TYR A 14 30.24 -30.29 28.97
CA TYR A 14 30.35 -31.31 27.93
C TYR A 14 29.07 -32.15 27.80
N GLU A 15 28.43 -32.50 28.92
CA GLU A 15 27.12 -33.16 28.90
C GLU A 15 26.05 -32.29 28.24
N SER A 16 26.02 -30.99 28.51
CA SER A 16 25.00 -30.10 27.93
C SER A 16 25.19 -29.86 26.43
N ILE A 17 26.43 -29.76 25.93
CA ILE A 17 26.70 -29.67 24.48
C ILE A 17 26.39 -30.99 23.79
N SER A 18 26.79 -32.12 24.38
CA SER A 18 26.48 -33.45 23.84
C SER A 18 24.98 -33.71 23.78
N GLN A 19 24.23 -33.32 24.82
CA GLN A 19 22.77 -33.39 24.86
C GLN A 19 22.12 -32.46 23.82
N ALA A 20 22.62 -31.24 23.65
CA ALA A 20 22.13 -30.31 22.62
C ALA A 20 22.37 -30.87 21.21
N LEU A 21 23.55 -31.42 20.93
CA LEU A 21 23.86 -32.05 19.64
C LEU A 21 23.02 -33.30 19.38
N THR A 22 22.79 -34.11 20.42
CA THR A 22 21.94 -35.30 20.32
C THR A 22 20.49 -34.91 20.05
N THR A 23 20.00 -33.85 20.70
CA THR A 23 18.65 -33.30 20.50
C THR A 23 18.47 -32.76 19.07
N LEU A 24 19.45 -32.01 18.57
CA LEU A 24 19.44 -31.53 17.17
C LEU A 24 19.49 -32.69 16.17
N ALA A 25 20.28 -33.73 16.45
CA ALA A 25 20.36 -34.91 15.59
C ALA A 25 19.02 -35.66 15.54
N THR A 26 18.34 -35.82 16.69
CA THR A 26 17.00 -36.44 16.74
C THR A 26 15.96 -35.59 16.02
N GLU A 27 15.97 -34.26 16.20
CA GLU A 27 15.04 -33.35 15.51
C GLU A 27 15.19 -33.39 13.98
N ILE A 28 16.42 -33.49 13.47
CA ILE A 28 16.67 -33.62 12.02
C ILE A 28 16.13 -34.95 11.49
N ILE A 29 16.33 -36.05 12.21
CA ILE A 29 15.85 -37.37 11.82
C ILE A 29 14.31 -37.40 11.81
N ASP A 30 13.69 -36.83 12.84
CA ASP A 30 12.23 -36.75 12.98
C ASP A 30 11.59 -35.81 11.94
N ALA A 31 12.35 -34.89 11.37
CA ALA A 31 11.90 -34.01 10.28
C ALA A 31 11.79 -34.75 8.92
N ILE A 32 12.53 -35.83 8.69
CA ILE A 32 12.61 -36.52 7.39
C ILE A 32 11.24 -36.91 6.83
N PRO A 33 10.33 -37.55 7.60
CA PRO A 33 9.00 -37.90 7.10
C PRO A 33 8.21 -36.67 6.63
N SER A 34 8.31 -35.55 7.35
CA SER A 34 7.60 -34.31 7.02
C SER A 34 8.15 -33.65 5.75
N ILE A 35 9.46 -33.75 5.51
CA ILE A 35 10.11 -33.26 4.29
C ILE A 35 9.64 -34.06 3.08
N ILE A 36 9.54 -35.39 3.19
CA ILE A 36 9.04 -36.24 2.11
C ILE A 36 7.59 -35.85 1.78
N LEU A 37 6.75 -35.66 2.80
CA LEU A 37 5.35 -35.26 2.62
C LEU A 37 5.23 -33.86 1.98
N PHE A 38 6.06 -32.90 2.40
CA PHE A 38 6.17 -31.58 1.77
C PHE A 38 6.44 -31.69 0.27
N VAL A 39 7.43 -32.50 -0.13
CA VAL A 39 7.80 -32.68 -1.55
C VAL A 39 6.64 -33.29 -2.34
N ILE A 40 5.96 -34.30 -1.80
CA ILE A 40 4.81 -34.94 -2.45
C ILE A 40 3.67 -33.93 -2.68
N ILE A 41 3.29 -33.18 -1.64
CA ILE A 41 2.23 -32.16 -1.75
C ILE A 41 2.59 -31.10 -2.78
N PHE A 42 3.83 -30.61 -2.76
CA PHE A 42 4.31 -29.61 -3.69
C PHE A 42 4.27 -30.10 -5.14
N LEU A 43 4.74 -31.34 -5.40
CA LEU A 43 4.70 -31.94 -6.74
C LEU A 43 3.27 -32.10 -7.25
N ILE A 44 2.36 -32.59 -6.41
CA ILE A 44 0.95 -32.73 -6.79
C ILE A 44 0.36 -31.37 -7.15
N GLY A 45 0.54 -30.35 -6.30
CA GLY A 45 -0.03 -29.04 -6.57
C GLY A 45 0.62 -28.32 -7.76
N TYR A 46 1.90 -28.57 -8.05
CA TYR A 46 2.54 -28.09 -9.28
C TYR A 46 1.84 -28.65 -10.52
N VAL A 47 1.61 -29.97 -10.56
CA VAL A 47 0.89 -30.63 -11.67
C VAL A 47 -0.54 -30.08 -11.78
N VAL A 48 -1.26 -29.95 -10.67
CA VAL A 48 -2.61 -29.38 -10.64
C VAL A 48 -2.62 -27.95 -11.17
N SER A 49 -1.63 -27.13 -10.81
CA SER A 49 -1.53 -25.74 -11.26
C SER A 49 -1.41 -25.63 -12.78
N GLU A 50 -0.61 -26.51 -13.41
CA GLU A 50 -0.42 -26.53 -14.87
C GLU A 50 -1.69 -26.95 -15.59
N LEU A 51 -2.37 -27.98 -15.07
CA LEU A 51 -3.63 -28.48 -15.63
C LEU A 51 -4.71 -27.41 -15.57
N VAL A 52 -4.93 -26.81 -14.39
CA VAL A 52 -5.97 -25.80 -14.21
C VAL A 52 -5.68 -24.56 -15.05
N ALA A 53 -4.44 -24.06 -15.05
CA ALA A 53 -4.07 -22.91 -15.86
C ALA A 53 -4.28 -23.16 -17.37
N SER A 54 -3.89 -24.35 -17.85
CA SER A 54 -4.09 -24.75 -19.24
C SER A 54 -5.57 -24.81 -19.63
N VAL A 55 -6.42 -25.37 -18.76
CA VAL A 55 -7.87 -25.43 -18.98
C VAL A 55 -8.44 -24.01 -19.04
N VAL A 56 -8.11 -23.18 -18.06
CA VAL A 56 -8.60 -21.80 -17.98
C VAL A 56 -8.15 -20.96 -19.18
N GLN A 57 -6.90 -21.10 -19.61
CA GLN A 57 -6.39 -20.42 -20.81
C GLN A 57 -7.15 -20.84 -22.06
N ARG A 58 -7.45 -22.12 -22.24
CA ARG A 58 -8.22 -22.62 -23.40
C ARG A 58 -9.68 -22.14 -23.37
N VAL A 59 -10.31 -22.13 -22.20
CA VAL A 59 -11.70 -21.69 -22.03
C VAL A 59 -11.82 -20.19 -22.27
N LEU A 60 -11.01 -19.39 -21.57
CA LEU A 60 -11.01 -17.93 -21.73
C LEU A 60 -10.57 -17.55 -23.15
N GLY A 61 -9.56 -18.20 -23.71
CA GLY A 61 -9.08 -17.94 -25.06
C GLY A 61 -10.15 -18.10 -26.15
N ARG A 62 -11.18 -18.93 -25.91
CA ARG A 62 -12.34 -19.07 -26.82
C ARG A 62 -13.41 -18.01 -26.61
N LEU A 63 -13.55 -17.49 -25.39
CA LEU A 63 -14.57 -16.50 -25.02
C LEU A 63 -14.15 -15.05 -25.35
N PHE A 64 -12.85 -14.75 -25.28
CA PHE A 64 -12.32 -13.39 -25.43
C PHE A 64 -11.83 -13.03 -26.86
N VAL A 65 -12.20 -13.82 -27.88
CA VAL A 65 -11.75 -13.64 -29.28
C VAL A 65 -12.19 -12.30 -29.91
N GLN A 66 -13.17 -11.59 -29.33
CA GLN A 66 -13.82 -10.44 -29.97
C GLN A 66 -13.63 -9.08 -29.30
N SER A 67 -12.95 -8.98 -28.15
CA SER A 67 -12.81 -7.69 -27.44
C SER A 67 -11.40 -7.12 -27.56
N HIS A 68 -11.33 -5.79 -27.72
CA HIS A 68 -10.11 -4.96 -27.78
C HIS A 68 -9.25 -5.00 -26.50
N ILE A 69 -9.48 -5.99 -25.62
CA ILE A 69 -8.83 -6.24 -24.34
C ILE A 69 -8.00 -7.53 -24.49
N GLN A 70 -6.93 -7.47 -25.27
CA GLN A 70 -6.01 -8.61 -25.50
C GLN A 70 -5.12 -8.90 -24.27
N LEU A 71 -5.33 -8.22 -23.15
CA LEU A 71 -4.91 -8.64 -21.83
C LEU A 71 -6.08 -9.41 -21.20
N SER A 72 -6.07 -10.75 -21.17
CA SER A 72 -6.88 -11.44 -20.15
C SER A 72 -6.68 -12.95 -20.05
N ALA A 73 -6.68 -13.72 -21.14
CA ALA A 73 -6.71 -15.19 -20.98
C ALA A 73 -5.41 -15.76 -20.38
N SER A 74 -4.25 -15.34 -20.91
CA SER A 74 -2.94 -15.76 -20.40
C SER A 74 -2.60 -15.15 -19.05
N LEU A 75 -2.98 -13.88 -18.82
CA LEU A 75 -2.76 -13.20 -17.54
C LEU A 75 -3.61 -13.85 -16.43
N VAL A 76 -4.91 -14.08 -16.67
CA VAL A 76 -5.81 -14.75 -15.71
C VAL A 76 -5.33 -16.17 -15.44
N ALA A 77 -4.97 -16.93 -16.49
CA ALA A 77 -4.42 -18.28 -16.33
C ALA A 77 -3.10 -18.29 -15.55
N GLY A 78 -2.20 -17.34 -15.82
CA GLY A 78 -0.94 -17.17 -15.10
C GLY A 78 -1.13 -16.79 -13.64
N THR A 79 -2.03 -15.84 -13.35
CA THR A 79 -2.43 -15.49 -11.98
C THR A 79 -3.00 -16.70 -11.25
N LEU A 80 -3.89 -17.46 -11.89
CA LEU A 80 -4.50 -18.64 -11.27
C LEU A 80 -3.46 -19.73 -11.02
N LYS A 81 -2.51 -19.93 -11.93
CA LYS A 81 -1.36 -20.82 -11.73
C LYS A 81 -0.56 -20.41 -10.50
N ALA A 82 -0.19 -19.13 -10.40
CA ALA A 82 0.53 -18.59 -9.26
C ALA A 82 -0.28 -18.75 -7.96
N LEU A 83 -1.59 -18.50 -7.99
CA LEU A 83 -2.49 -18.70 -6.85
C LEU A 83 -2.44 -20.14 -6.34
N ILE A 84 -2.61 -21.12 -7.24
CA ILE A 84 -2.60 -22.54 -6.89
C ILE A 84 -1.23 -22.95 -6.34
N ILE A 85 -0.14 -22.48 -6.93
CA ILE A 85 1.22 -22.75 -6.43
C ILE A 85 1.42 -22.18 -5.03
N LEU A 86 1.00 -20.94 -4.79
CA LEU A 86 1.15 -20.30 -3.48
C LEU A 86 0.32 -21.00 -2.40
N ILE A 87 -0.91 -21.40 -2.71
CA ILE A 87 -1.76 -22.17 -1.79
C ILE A 87 -1.18 -23.56 -1.55
N THR A 88 -0.70 -24.23 -2.60
CA THR A 88 -0.02 -25.52 -2.48
C THR A 88 1.20 -25.41 -1.57
N LEU A 89 2.03 -24.38 -1.79
CA LEU A 89 3.21 -24.14 -1.00
C LEU A 89 2.86 -23.82 0.46
N ALA A 90 1.79 -23.06 0.70
CA ALA A 90 1.26 -22.82 2.04
C ALA A 90 0.91 -24.13 2.76
N ILE A 91 0.16 -25.01 2.08
CA ILE A 91 -0.24 -26.31 2.63
C ILE A 91 1.00 -27.18 2.86
N ALA A 92 1.89 -27.28 1.88
CA ALA A 92 3.11 -28.08 1.99
C ALA A 92 3.96 -27.61 3.18
N LEU A 93 4.23 -26.30 3.29
CA LEU A 93 5.00 -25.74 4.40
C LEU A 93 4.32 -25.93 5.76
N SER A 94 2.98 -25.92 5.82
CA SER A 94 2.24 -26.13 7.09
C SER A 94 2.42 -27.53 7.68
N VAL A 95 2.80 -28.50 6.85
CA VAL A 95 3.02 -29.89 7.24
C VAL A 95 4.48 -30.16 7.61
N LEU A 96 5.38 -29.22 7.31
CA LEU A 96 6.81 -29.34 7.58
C LEU A 96 7.08 -29.17 9.09
N ASN A 97 7.70 -30.18 9.70
CA ASN A 97 8.09 -30.16 11.10
C ASN A 97 9.62 -30.11 11.21
N LEU A 98 10.16 -28.94 11.55
CA LEU A 98 11.59 -28.67 11.69
C LEU A 98 11.97 -28.36 13.15
N GLY A 99 11.27 -28.98 14.11
CA GLY A 99 11.49 -28.71 15.53
C GLY A 99 11.19 -27.23 15.87
N PRO A 100 12.10 -26.50 16.52
CA PRO A 100 11.92 -25.08 16.87
C PRO A 100 11.65 -24.17 15.66
N ALA A 101 12.19 -24.50 14.48
CA ALA A 101 12.02 -23.68 13.27
C ALA A 101 10.61 -23.76 12.67
N THR A 102 9.78 -24.73 13.11
CA THR A 102 8.40 -24.91 12.64
C THR A 102 7.54 -23.67 12.84
N ILE A 103 7.81 -22.87 13.87
CA ILE A 103 7.08 -21.62 14.14
C ILE A 103 7.24 -20.63 12.98
N TYR A 104 8.48 -20.46 12.49
CA TYR A 104 8.77 -19.53 11.40
C TYR A 104 8.23 -20.04 10.05
N ILE A 105 8.39 -21.34 9.78
CA ILE A 105 7.85 -21.95 8.57
C ILE A 105 6.32 -21.87 8.54
N THR A 106 5.66 -22.08 9.68
CA THR A 106 4.21 -21.95 9.80
C THR A 106 3.75 -20.50 9.60
N ALA A 107 4.52 -19.52 10.07
CA ALA A 107 4.22 -18.11 9.80
C ALA A 107 4.29 -17.80 8.30
N ILE A 108 5.31 -18.30 7.60
CA ILE A 108 5.43 -18.15 6.13
C ILE A 108 4.28 -18.87 5.43
N ALA A 109 3.94 -20.09 5.85
CA ALA A 109 2.84 -20.87 5.31
C ALA A 109 1.51 -20.11 5.43
N ARG A 110 1.25 -19.46 6.56
CA ARG A 110 0.04 -18.64 6.76
C ARG A 110 0.06 -17.36 5.92
N TYR A 111 1.23 -16.80 5.59
CA TYR A 111 1.35 -15.59 4.77
C TYR A 111 0.98 -15.82 3.30
N LEU A 112 1.42 -16.94 2.72
CA LEU A 112 1.31 -17.21 1.29
C LEU A 112 -0.11 -17.10 0.70
N PRO A 113 -1.20 -17.59 1.36
CA PRO A 113 -2.55 -17.44 0.84
C PRO A 113 -3.02 -15.98 0.76
N TYR A 114 -2.59 -15.11 1.69
CA TYR A 114 -2.94 -13.69 1.66
C TYR A 114 -2.21 -12.97 0.53
N LEU A 115 -0.93 -13.31 0.31
CA LEU A 115 -0.18 -12.84 -0.85
C LEU A 115 -0.85 -13.28 -2.16
N ALA A 116 -1.27 -14.54 -2.23
CA ALA A 116 -1.98 -15.09 -3.38
C ALA A 116 -3.29 -14.31 -3.64
N GLY A 117 -4.07 -14.03 -2.59
CA GLY A 117 -5.27 -13.20 -2.65
C GLY A 117 -5.00 -11.77 -3.14
N ALA A 118 -3.91 -11.15 -2.68
CA ALA A 118 -3.51 -9.81 -3.12
C ALA A 118 -3.14 -9.77 -4.61
N ILE A 119 -2.36 -10.74 -5.10
CA ILE A 119 -2.01 -10.86 -6.54
C ILE A 119 -3.27 -11.04 -7.38
N LEU A 120 -4.21 -11.86 -6.90
CA LEU A 120 -5.50 -12.08 -7.57
C LEU A 120 -6.32 -10.79 -7.61
N LEU A 121 -6.42 -10.05 -6.51
CA LEU A 121 -7.13 -8.76 -6.48
C LEU A 121 -6.49 -7.74 -7.41
N LEU A 122 -5.16 -7.63 -7.46
CA LEU A 122 -4.50 -6.68 -8.36
C LEU A 122 -4.73 -7.05 -9.82
N THR A 123 -4.61 -8.32 -10.19
CA THR A 123 -4.74 -8.73 -11.59
C THR A 123 -6.20 -8.78 -12.05
N LEU A 124 -7.06 -9.48 -11.32
CA LEU A 124 -8.47 -9.62 -11.68
C LEU A 124 -9.29 -8.40 -11.30
N GLY A 125 -9.04 -7.78 -10.15
CA GLY A 125 -9.78 -6.61 -9.69
C GLY A 125 -9.58 -5.41 -10.60
N ILE A 126 -8.33 -5.11 -11.02
CA ILE A 126 -8.06 -4.04 -12.00
C ILE A 126 -8.72 -4.35 -13.34
N THR A 127 -8.65 -5.60 -13.81
CA THR A 127 -9.31 -6.03 -15.05
C THR A 127 -10.83 -5.82 -14.96
N LEU A 128 -11.45 -6.19 -13.84
CA LEU A 128 -12.89 -6.04 -13.63
C LEU A 128 -13.31 -4.56 -13.59
N ILE A 129 -12.49 -3.69 -12.98
CA ILE A 129 -12.72 -2.24 -12.99
C ILE A 129 -12.71 -1.69 -14.40
N ASN A 130 -11.73 -2.08 -15.23
CA ASN A 130 -11.69 -1.65 -16.63
C ASN A 130 -12.96 -2.05 -17.37
N ILE A 131 -13.35 -3.33 -17.28
CA ILE A 131 -14.56 -3.85 -17.92
C ILE A 131 -15.79 -3.08 -17.45
N LEU A 132 -15.94 -2.87 -16.13
CA LEU A 132 -17.08 -2.17 -15.55
C LEU A 132 -17.17 -0.74 -16.05
N VAL A 133 -16.07 0.02 -15.98
CA VAL A 133 -16.13 1.44 -16.38
C VAL A 133 -16.22 1.60 -17.90
N ASP A 134 -15.56 0.73 -18.69
CA ASP A 134 -15.74 0.70 -20.14
C ASP A 134 -17.21 0.42 -20.50
N TYR A 135 -17.87 -0.52 -19.81
CA TYR A 135 -19.28 -0.81 -20.01
C TYR A 135 -20.16 0.39 -19.67
N MET A 136 -19.94 1.04 -18.52
CA MET A 136 -20.67 2.25 -18.13
C MET A 136 -20.49 3.38 -19.16
N GLY A 137 -19.27 3.58 -19.65
CA GLY A 137 -18.97 4.59 -20.67
C GLY A 137 -19.60 4.32 -22.04
N ARG A 138 -19.88 3.06 -22.37
CA ARG A 138 -20.65 2.73 -23.59
C ARG A 138 -22.14 2.99 -23.44
N GLN A 139 -22.69 2.79 -22.24
CA GLN A 139 -24.11 3.00 -21.96
C GLN A 139 -24.45 4.48 -21.76
N MET A 140 -23.53 5.27 -21.22
CA MET A 140 -23.67 6.71 -21.06
C MET A 140 -23.15 7.40 -22.34
N ALA A 141 -24.05 7.90 -23.19
CA ALA A 141 -23.73 8.44 -24.52
C ALA A 141 -22.49 9.37 -24.56
N LEU A 142 -21.64 9.11 -25.56
CA LEU A 142 -20.21 9.45 -25.69
C LEU A 142 -19.83 10.93 -25.92
N ASN A 143 -20.73 11.91 -25.75
CA ASN A 143 -20.45 13.28 -26.22
C ASN A 143 -20.35 14.35 -25.13
N GLU A 144 -20.54 14.01 -23.86
CA GLU A 144 -20.40 14.97 -22.76
C GLU A 144 -19.03 14.83 -22.09
N PRO A 145 -18.13 15.83 -22.21
CA PRO A 145 -16.81 15.83 -21.56
C PRO A 145 -16.90 15.55 -20.05
N PHE A 146 -18.01 15.96 -19.43
CA PHE A 146 -18.30 15.74 -18.02
C PHE A 146 -18.42 14.26 -17.63
N VAL A 147 -19.02 13.42 -18.48
CA VAL A 147 -19.17 11.97 -18.21
C VAL A 147 -17.79 11.29 -18.21
N GLY A 148 -16.91 11.68 -19.14
CA GLY A 148 -15.55 11.18 -19.20
C GLY A 148 -14.76 11.49 -17.91
N VAL A 149 -14.92 12.70 -17.37
CA VAL A 149 -14.30 13.09 -16.09
C VAL A 149 -14.83 12.24 -14.94
N ILE A 150 -16.15 12.06 -14.83
CA ILE A 150 -16.76 11.22 -13.78
C ILE A 150 -16.24 9.78 -13.85
N LEU A 151 -16.22 9.18 -15.03
CA LEU A 151 -15.77 7.80 -15.22
C LEU A 151 -14.28 7.63 -14.91
N ASN A 152 -13.44 8.62 -15.21
CA ASN A 152 -12.02 8.61 -14.85
C ASN A 152 -11.81 8.73 -13.34
N ILE A 153 -12.57 9.59 -12.66
CA ILE A 153 -12.55 9.69 -11.19
C ILE A 153 -13.02 8.36 -10.57
N LEU A 154 -14.06 7.74 -11.12
CA LEU A 154 -14.56 6.44 -10.68
C LEU A 154 -13.51 5.33 -10.87
N ARG A 155 -12.84 5.26 -12.04
CA ARG A 155 -11.72 4.32 -12.26
C ARG A 155 -10.63 4.50 -11.22
N PHE A 156 -10.22 5.75 -11.00
CA PHE A 156 -9.19 6.07 -10.03
C PHE A 156 -9.57 5.61 -8.62
N GLY A 157 -10.79 5.93 -8.16
CA GLY A 157 -11.27 5.54 -6.84
C GLY A 157 -11.39 4.02 -6.66
N LEU A 158 -11.85 3.32 -7.69
CA LEU A 158 -11.92 1.85 -7.68
C LEU A 158 -10.53 1.21 -7.67
N TYR A 159 -9.57 1.74 -8.46
CA TYR A 159 -8.18 1.27 -8.41
C TYR A 159 -7.54 1.49 -7.06
N ALA A 160 -7.71 2.68 -6.47
CA ALA A 160 -7.22 2.96 -5.13
C ALA A 160 -7.79 1.94 -4.12
N THR A 161 -9.08 1.63 -4.20
CA THR A 161 -9.73 0.65 -3.33
C THR A 161 -9.13 -0.76 -3.49
N ILE A 162 -8.97 -1.25 -4.71
CA ILE A 162 -8.37 -2.57 -4.97
C ILE A 162 -6.92 -2.64 -4.52
N ILE A 163 -6.13 -1.60 -4.81
CA ILE A 163 -4.73 -1.53 -4.40
C ILE A 163 -4.63 -1.51 -2.88
N THR A 164 -5.46 -0.72 -2.19
CA THR A 164 -5.50 -0.71 -0.72
C THR A 164 -5.84 -2.09 -0.18
N LEU A 165 -6.91 -2.74 -0.66
CA LEU A 165 -7.30 -4.07 -0.19
C LEU A 165 -6.19 -5.10 -0.41
N ALA A 166 -5.55 -5.08 -1.58
CA ALA A 166 -4.42 -5.97 -1.88
C ALA A 166 -3.23 -5.70 -0.96
N ALA A 167 -2.87 -4.43 -0.72
CA ALA A 167 -1.81 -4.04 0.20
C ALA A 167 -2.16 -4.40 1.65
N THR A 168 -3.43 -4.31 2.05
CA THR A 168 -3.88 -4.75 3.37
C THR A 168 -3.64 -6.24 3.55
N LEU A 169 -4.01 -7.07 2.58
CA LEU A 169 -3.80 -8.51 2.65
C LEU A 169 -2.31 -8.88 2.62
N ALA A 170 -1.53 -8.29 1.72
CA ALA A 170 -0.13 -8.65 1.50
C ALA A 170 0.86 -8.02 2.48
N ILE A 171 0.54 -6.87 3.07
CA ILE A 171 1.48 -6.08 3.88
C ILE A 171 0.86 -5.74 5.23
N PHE A 172 -0.21 -4.95 5.25
CA PHE A 172 -0.66 -4.29 6.49
C PHE A 172 -1.24 -5.26 7.54
N TYR A 173 -1.86 -6.36 7.11
CA TYR A 173 -2.31 -7.42 8.01
C TYR A 173 -1.13 -8.08 8.74
N TRP A 174 0.02 -8.17 8.08
CA TRP A 174 1.23 -8.83 8.59
C TRP A 174 2.21 -7.88 9.27
N VAL A 175 2.15 -6.60 8.92
CA VAL A 175 2.99 -5.54 9.48
C VAL A 175 2.09 -4.49 10.14
N PRO A 176 1.69 -4.69 11.41
CA PRO A 176 0.70 -3.83 12.08
C PRO A 176 1.18 -2.40 12.31
N PHE A 177 2.48 -2.14 12.16
CA PHE A 177 3.07 -0.80 12.27
C PHE A 177 2.81 0.08 11.05
N LEU A 178 2.35 -0.49 9.92
CA LEU A 178 1.98 0.28 8.74
C LEU A 178 0.45 0.40 8.65
N SER A 179 -0.03 1.64 8.52
CA SER A 179 -1.46 1.90 8.36
C SER A 179 -1.97 1.41 7.00
N PRO A 180 -3.12 0.71 6.96
CA PRO A 180 -3.83 0.41 5.71
C PRO A 180 -4.16 1.64 4.87
N TYR A 181 -4.21 2.81 5.49
CA TYR A 181 -4.59 4.07 4.86
C TYR A 181 -3.42 4.87 4.29
N LEU A 182 -2.18 4.37 4.38
CA LEU A 182 -0.99 5.09 3.91
C LEU A 182 -1.11 5.64 2.49
N PHE A 183 -1.72 4.90 1.55
CA PHE A 183 -1.95 5.40 0.19
C PHE A 183 -2.91 6.58 0.15
N TYR A 184 -3.99 6.55 0.93
CA TYR A 184 -4.91 7.68 1.05
C TYR A 184 -4.22 8.87 1.71
N ASP A 185 -3.46 8.63 2.77
CA ASP A 185 -2.73 9.66 3.51
C ASP A 185 -1.68 10.36 2.60
N ILE A 186 -0.98 9.61 1.74
CA ILE A 186 -0.05 10.15 0.74
C ILE A 186 -0.78 10.98 -0.32
N ILE A 187 -1.93 10.51 -0.84
CA ILE A 187 -2.71 11.24 -1.84
C ILE A 187 -3.21 12.56 -1.23
N ILE A 188 -3.81 12.52 -0.05
CA ILE A 188 -4.31 13.71 0.65
C ILE A 188 -3.15 14.66 0.97
N GLY A 189 -2.03 14.15 1.48
CA GLY A 189 -0.83 14.95 1.74
C GLY A 189 -0.34 15.66 0.47
N SER A 190 -0.33 14.94 -0.66
CA SER A 190 0.08 15.49 -1.96
C SER A 190 -0.87 16.58 -2.47
N ILE A 191 -2.18 16.37 -2.33
CA ILE A 191 -3.21 17.36 -2.70
C ILE A 191 -3.07 18.62 -1.83
N VAL A 192 -2.91 18.45 -0.51
CA VAL A 192 -2.72 19.56 0.43
C VAL A 192 -1.46 20.35 0.10
N LEU A 193 -0.35 19.69 -0.26
CA LEU A 193 0.86 20.38 -0.73
C LEU A 193 0.62 21.18 -2.01
N LEU A 194 -0.02 20.57 -3.01
CA LEU A 194 -0.27 21.20 -4.30
C LEU A 194 -1.14 22.47 -4.15
N PHE A 195 -2.23 22.37 -3.40
CA PHE A 195 -3.09 23.52 -3.14
C PHE A 195 -2.40 24.54 -2.22
N GLY A 196 -1.72 24.08 -1.17
CA GLY A 196 -0.99 24.93 -0.24
C GLY A 196 0.04 25.80 -0.96
N PHE A 197 0.90 25.21 -1.79
CA PHE A 197 1.91 25.94 -2.54
C PHE A 197 1.29 26.91 -3.56
N THR A 198 0.27 26.46 -4.31
CA THR A 198 -0.44 27.32 -5.27
C THR A 198 -1.05 28.57 -4.60
N ILE A 199 -1.60 28.40 -3.40
CA ILE A 199 -2.24 29.51 -2.67
C ILE A 199 -1.20 30.46 -2.11
N VAL A 200 -0.10 29.94 -1.57
CA VAL A 200 1.04 30.74 -1.09
C VAL A 200 1.63 31.58 -2.23
N ASP A 201 1.84 30.98 -3.39
CA ASP A 201 2.32 31.69 -4.58
C ASP A 201 1.39 32.84 -4.96
N LYS A 202 0.09 32.57 -5.12
CA LYS A 202 -0.90 33.60 -5.48
C LYS A 202 -0.99 34.72 -4.43
N ALA A 203 -1.00 34.35 -3.15
CA ALA A 203 -1.12 35.31 -2.06
C ALA A 203 0.10 36.25 -2.03
N LEU A 204 1.31 35.69 -2.10
CA LEU A 204 2.55 36.46 -1.98
C LEU A 204 2.86 37.25 -3.26
N GLU A 205 2.52 36.74 -4.44
CA GLU A 205 2.56 37.54 -5.67
C GLU A 205 1.63 38.75 -5.63
N SER A 206 0.44 38.61 -5.02
CA SER A 206 -0.48 39.74 -4.88
C SER A 206 0.06 40.82 -3.93
N VAL A 207 0.79 40.41 -2.88
CA VAL A 207 1.49 41.31 -1.95
C VAL A 207 2.61 42.04 -2.67
N GLN A 208 3.45 41.32 -3.43
CA GLN A 208 4.56 41.91 -4.18
C GLN A 208 4.09 42.92 -5.23
N LYS A 209 2.94 42.66 -5.87
CA LYS A 209 2.31 43.59 -6.82
C LYS A 209 1.75 44.86 -6.14
N SER A 210 1.35 44.76 -4.87
CA SER A 210 0.74 45.87 -4.12
C SER A 210 1.79 46.78 -3.45
N ASP A 211 2.96 46.22 -3.12
CA ASP A 211 4.10 46.98 -2.60
C ASP A 211 5.43 46.45 -3.20
N PRO A 212 6.06 47.18 -4.13
CA PRO A 212 7.33 46.79 -4.75
C PRO A 212 8.49 46.61 -3.75
N ASN A 213 8.43 47.27 -2.58
CA ASN A 213 9.46 47.13 -1.52
C ASN A 213 9.25 45.89 -0.64
N ALA A 214 8.15 45.15 -0.81
CA ALA A 214 7.86 43.96 -0.03
C ALA A 214 8.67 42.71 -0.44
N GLY A 215 9.65 42.82 -1.34
CA GLY A 215 10.42 41.67 -1.86
C GLY A 215 11.05 40.80 -0.76
N TYR A 216 11.54 41.42 0.33
CA TYR A 216 12.08 40.68 1.48
C TYR A 216 10.99 39.88 2.22
N ILE A 217 9.84 40.51 2.46
CA ILE A 217 8.67 39.89 3.13
C ILE A 217 8.09 38.75 2.29
N VAL A 218 8.06 38.92 0.98
CA VAL A 218 7.58 37.91 0.03
C VAL A 218 8.49 36.69 0.01
N THR A 219 9.80 36.89 -0.01
CA THR A 219 10.78 35.80 -0.01
C THR A 219 10.75 35.02 1.30
N TYR A 220 10.77 35.73 2.45
CA TYR A 220 10.68 35.11 3.77
C TYR A 220 9.32 34.43 3.99
N GLY A 221 8.24 35.05 3.51
CA GLY A 221 6.89 34.51 3.56
C GLY A 221 6.73 33.22 2.78
N ARG A 222 7.31 33.10 1.57
CA ARG A 222 7.29 31.86 0.78
C ARG A 222 7.93 30.73 1.57
N PHE A 223 9.13 30.97 2.10
CA PHE A 223 9.87 29.97 2.86
C PHE A 223 9.09 29.48 4.10
N LEU A 224 8.59 30.40 4.93
CA LEU A 224 7.85 30.05 6.14
C LEU A 224 6.57 29.29 5.82
N LEU A 225 5.77 29.78 4.87
CA LEU A 225 4.48 29.16 4.53
C LEU A 225 4.67 27.81 3.84
N TYR A 226 5.66 27.65 2.96
CA TYR A 226 6.00 26.35 2.39
C TYR A 226 6.43 25.35 3.46
N THR A 227 7.23 25.79 4.42
CA THR A 227 7.66 24.95 5.53
C THR A 227 6.47 24.49 6.37
N ILE A 228 5.51 25.38 6.65
CA ILE A 228 4.27 25.03 7.38
C ILE A 228 3.46 23.99 6.59
N PHE A 229 3.21 24.21 5.30
CA PHE A 229 2.46 23.25 4.47
C PHE A 229 3.19 21.90 4.34
N LEU A 230 4.53 21.91 4.27
CA LEU A 230 5.35 20.70 4.30
C LEU A 230 5.13 19.90 5.59
N PHE A 231 5.20 20.56 6.75
CA PHE A 231 4.98 19.90 8.04
C PHE A 231 3.55 19.38 8.18
N ILE A 232 2.54 20.11 7.70
CA ILE A 232 1.15 19.64 7.68
C ILE A 232 1.02 18.37 6.83
N ALA A 233 1.60 18.35 5.63
CA ALA A 233 1.55 17.18 4.76
C ALA A 233 2.28 15.97 5.36
N ILE A 234 3.43 16.18 5.99
CA ILE A 234 4.15 15.11 6.70
C ILE A 234 3.30 14.59 7.86
N ALA A 235 2.65 15.47 8.63
CA ALA A 235 1.77 15.07 9.72
C ALA A 235 0.59 14.23 9.22
N ILE A 236 -0.03 14.61 8.09
CA ILE A 236 -1.09 13.84 7.40
C ILE A 236 -0.60 12.45 7.01
N ILE A 237 0.61 12.32 6.49
CA ILE A 237 1.18 11.04 6.03
C ILE A 237 1.58 10.12 7.19
N VAL A 238 2.12 10.71 8.27
CA VAL A 238 2.65 9.96 9.42
C VAL A 238 1.54 9.62 10.44
N GLN A 239 0.47 10.41 10.51
CA GLN A 239 -0.69 10.16 11.38
C GLN A 239 -1.91 9.75 10.56
N PRO A 240 -2.17 8.44 10.41
CA PRO A 240 -3.26 7.96 9.57
C PRO A 240 -4.62 8.42 10.07
N PHE A 241 -5.47 8.89 9.16
CA PHE A 241 -6.83 9.32 9.50
C PHE A 241 -7.73 8.12 9.77
N SER A 242 -8.28 8.04 10.99
CA SER A 242 -9.16 6.93 11.37
C SER A 242 -10.55 6.98 10.72
N THR A 243 -11.01 8.16 10.28
CA THR A 243 -12.35 8.35 9.70
C THR A 243 -12.38 9.37 8.56
N VAL A 244 -13.35 9.21 7.65
CA VAL A 244 -13.63 10.15 6.55
C VAL A 244 -13.91 11.56 7.07
N LEU A 245 -14.54 11.68 8.26
CA LEU A 245 -14.79 12.97 8.91
C LEU A 245 -13.48 13.72 9.20
N SER A 246 -12.45 13.01 9.65
CA SER A 246 -11.13 13.60 9.92
C SER A 246 -10.46 14.09 8.63
N ILE A 247 -10.68 13.41 7.50
CA ILE A 247 -10.19 13.86 6.18
C ILE A 247 -10.89 15.16 5.77
N ILE A 248 -12.23 15.21 5.89
CA ILE A 248 -13.02 16.41 5.58
C ILE A 248 -12.60 17.57 6.48
N GLN A 249 -12.37 17.33 7.77
CA GLN A 249 -11.90 18.35 8.71
C GLN A 249 -10.52 18.87 8.35
N THR A 250 -9.56 18.00 8.03
CA THR A 250 -8.22 18.43 7.62
C THR A 250 -8.24 19.22 6.31
N LEU A 251 -9.04 18.78 5.33
CA LEU A 251 -9.28 19.55 4.11
C LEU A 251 -9.89 20.91 4.42
N ALA A 252 -10.90 20.96 5.30
CA ALA A 252 -11.55 22.21 5.71
C ALA A 252 -10.58 23.16 6.44
N TRP A 253 -9.71 22.65 7.31
CA TRP A 253 -8.66 23.44 7.96
C TRP A 253 -7.62 23.94 6.96
N GLY A 254 -7.18 23.08 6.03
CA GLY A 254 -6.27 23.48 4.96
C GLY A 254 -6.85 24.58 4.09
N LEU A 255 -8.13 24.47 3.71
CA LEU A 255 -8.87 25.48 2.94
C LEU A 255 -9.11 26.76 3.75
N ALA A 256 -9.40 26.65 5.05
CA ALA A 256 -9.61 27.80 5.93
C ALA A 256 -8.31 28.60 6.12
N ILE A 257 -7.19 27.91 6.36
CA ILE A 257 -5.86 28.54 6.45
C ILE A 257 -5.49 29.21 5.13
N ALA A 258 -5.74 28.53 4.01
CA ALA A 258 -5.56 29.09 2.68
C ALA A 258 -6.38 30.36 2.46
N PHE A 259 -7.67 30.37 2.81
CA PHE A 259 -8.53 31.55 2.74
C PHE A 259 -8.02 32.68 3.64
N ALA A 260 -7.59 32.36 4.86
CA ALA A 260 -7.04 33.34 5.79
C ALA A 260 -5.78 34.02 5.23
N ILE A 261 -4.88 33.25 4.61
CA ILE A 261 -3.67 33.79 3.95
C ILE A 261 -4.05 34.68 2.76
N LEU A 262 -5.04 34.28 1.97
CA LEU A 262 -5.51 35.04 0.80
C LEU A 262 -6.18 36.36 1.20
N LEU A 263 -6.76 36.45 2.40
CA LEU A 263 -7.37 37.68 2.93
C LEU A 263 -6.36 38.73 3.40
N ILE A 264 -5.12 38.34 3.75
CA ILE A 264 -4.07 39.26 4.22
C ILE A 264 -3.86 40.46 3.25
N PRO A 265 -3.62 40.25 1.94
CA PRO A 265 -3.44 41.36 1.00
C PRO A 265 -4.70 42.22 0.82
N LEU A 266 -5.90 41.62 0.89
CA LEU A 266 -7.16 42.35 0.78
C LEU A 266 -7.32 43.33 1.95
N ILE A 267 -7.08 42.85 3.17
CA ILE A 267 -7.14 43.64 4.40
C ILE A 267 -6.09 44.75 4.36
N TYR A 268 -4.86 44.45 3.94
CA TYR A 268 -3.79 45.44 3.80
C TYR A 268 -4.17 46.56 2.80
N ALA A 269 -4.74 46.20 1.64
CA ALA A 269 -5.19 47.17 0.64
C ALA A 269 -6.32 48.06 1.16
N MET A 270 -7.28 47.50 1.92
CA MET A 270 -8.36 48.26 2.55
C MET A 270 -7.85 49.23 3.60
N ILE A 271 -6.93 48.79 4.48
CA ILE A 271 -6.31 49.65 5.50
C ILE A 271 -5.55 50.80 4.85
N LYS A 272 -4.78 50.52 3.79
CA LYS A 272 -4.04 51.55 3.05
C LYS A 272 -4.97 52.58 2.40
N ARG A 273 -6.10 52.16 1.82
CA ARG A 273 -7.12 53.06 1.27
C ARG A 273 -7.76 53.95 2.35
N MET A 274 -8.18 53.37 3.46
CA MET A 274 -8.77 54.13 4.57
C MET A 274 -7.78 55.13 5.16
N ALA A 275 -6.50 54.73 5.32
CA ALA A 275 -5.45 55.62 5.81
C ALA A 275 -5.13 56.77 4.84
N SER A 276 -5.33 56.57 3.53
CA SER A 276 -5.17 57.64 2.53
C SER A 276 -6.37 58.58 2.44
N GLU A 277 -7.57 58.12 2.78
CA GLU A 277 -8.79 58.95 2.81
C GLU A 277 -8.92 59.78 4.09
N LEU A 278 -8.20 59.39 5.16
CA LEU A 278 -8.14 60.10 6.44
C LEU A 278 -7.05 61.18 6.51
N LYS A 279 -6.24 61.36 5.45
CA LYS A 279 -5.28 62.45 5.28
C LYS A 279 -5.86 63.54 4.38
#